data_AF-A0A938S6S1-F1
#
_entry.id   AF-A0A938S6S1-F1
#
_cell.length_a   1.000
_cell.length_b   1.000
_cell.length_c   1.000
_cell.angle_alpha   90.00
_cell.angle_beta   90.00
_cell.angle_gamma   90.00
#
_symmetry.space_group_name_H-M   'P 1'
#
loop_
_entity.id
_entity.type
_entity.pdbx_description
1 polymer ?
#
loop_
_entity_poly.entity_id
_entity_poly.type
_entity_poly.pdbx_seq_one_letter_code
_entity_poly.pdbx_strand_id
1 'polypeptide(L)'
;MTRLTIGIVACLFVLSLGRPAAAASAGTGAPQAAPATLLWDTQTSLVDEAGLQDRGHWKVVGGTHFDNATYAFEGDPVVENRHVTAVFCLRRGRVSLYSQANPSHQKVEVVPLELKGKPARITRCRILRNTGAATALETSFASAGSEDDLSAVFSFSGKESVTIEPAANVRGISLLSPMEYGIVPSFIGDDLVFDARKYPSTDTLHVPGDTFFLGLLQGRDEMLVVTWPQGKQKIRLVLGPGAADRLVESLDCDNDGKAVHLALLHAPGIWHRGELKPSFLERDVTIDWKRPFPAQWRTQLLEAGVRTAFRFRESQQKIWRAVLGYYAYPVWFEGQTAHFHLGKKIPPAGEALIYCLEGESVPDALASAVDILRQTLDQETVGRILALRDRAILDLSRPGSLLDSEHLAQHAAQGSCPVSTC
;
A
#
# COMPACT_ATOMS: atom_id res chain seq x y z
N MET A 1 -90.83 -18.15 38.74
CA MET A 1 -89.53 -18.85 38.79
C MET A 1 -88.84 -18.59 37.47
N THR A 2 -88.05 -17.52 37.42
CA THR A 2 -87.70 -16.86 36.16
C THR A 2 -86.21 -16.54 36.23
N ARG A 3 -85.40 -17.23 35.43
CA ARG A 3 -83.96 -16.97 35.30
C ARG A 3 -83.77 -15.84 34.29
N LEU A 4 -83.25 -14.71 34.75
CA LEU A 4 -82.90 -13.55 33.94
C LEU A 4 -81.37 -13.40 33.95
N THR A 5 -80.76 -13.54 32.78
CA THR A 5 -79.32 -13.42 32.56
C THR A 5 -78.92 -11.95 32.57
N ILE A 6 -78.08 -11.54 33.54
CA ILE A 6 -77.55 -10.18 33.67
C ILE A 6 -76.24 -10.11 32.87
N GLY A 7 -76.22 -9.30 31.81
CA GLY A 7 -75.01 -8.86 31.13
C GLY A 7 -74.41 -7.67 31.88
N ILE A 8 -73.14 -7.78 32.26
CA ILE A 8 -72.37 -6.70 32.89
C ILE A 8 -71.66 -5.93 31.77
N VAL A 9 -72.12 -4.70 31.52
CA VAL A 9 -71.41 -3.69 30.72
C VAL A 9 -70.56 -2.87 31.70
N ALA A 10 -69.24 -3.01 31.63
CA ALA A 10 -68.30 -2.18 32.38
C ALA A 10 -68.00 -0.91 31.57
N CYS A 11 -68.55 0.23 32.00
CA CYS A 11 -68.16 1.56 31.55
C CYS A 11 -66.79 1.92 32.15
N LEU A 12 -65.76 2.02 31.31
CA LEU A 12 -64.49 2.64 31.67
C LEU A 12 -64.61 4.16 31.48
N PHE A 13 -64.53 4.90 32.58
CA PHE A 13 -64.34 6.35 32.58
C PHE A 13 -62.92 6.68 32.12
N VAL A 14 -62.79 7.36 30.97
CA VAL A 14 -61.54 7.97 30.51
C VAL A 14 -61.40 9.33 31.18
N LEU A 15 -60.50 9.44 32.16
CA LEU A 15 -60.04 10.71 32.72
C LEU A 15 -59.11 11.40 31.71
N SER A 16 -59.61 12.46 31.07
CA SER A 16 -58.82 13.38 30.26
C SER A 16 -58.02 14.33 31.16
N LEU A 17 -56.77 13.98 31.45
CA LEU A 17 -55.79 14.95 31.97
C LEU A 17 -55.15 15.67 30.77
N GLY A 18 -55.31 16.99 30.73
CA GLY A 18 -54.76 17.85 29.70
C GLY A 18 -53.24 17.70 29.59
N ARG A 19 -52.78 17.38 28.38
CA ARG A 19 -51.36 17.46 28.03
C ARG A 19 -50.98 18.94 27.85
N PRO A 20 -49.95 19.45 28.54
CA PRO A 20 -49.36 20.72 28.18
C PRO A 20 -48.77 20.62 26.77
N ALA A 21 -48.93 21.68 25.98
CA ALA A 21 -48.32 21.81 24.66
C ALA A 21 -46.80 21.61 24.78
N ALA A 22 -46.27 20.62 24.06
CA ALA A 22 -44.83 20.42 23.94
C ALA A 22 -44.26 21.64 23.19
N ALA A 23 -43.43 22.41 23.89
CA ALA A 23 -42.53 23.36 23.25
C ALA A 23 -41.69 22.60 22.21
N ALA A 24 -41.61 23.16 21.00
CA ALA A 24 -40.75 22.67 19.95
C ALA A 24 -39.31 22.57 20.48
N SER A 25 -38.84 21.35 20.68
CA SER A 25 -37.43 21.07 20.87
C SER A 25 -36.74 21.43 19.55
N ALA A 26 -35.92 22.48 19.59
CA ALA A 26 -34.92 22.71 18.56
C ALA A 26 -34.13 21.41 18.41
N GLY A 27 -34.24 20.80 17.22
CA GLY A 27 -33.55 19.56 16.91
C GLY A 27 -32.06 19.75 17.12
N THR A 28 -31.52 19.10 18.14
CA THR A 28 -30.09 18.87 18.28
C THR A 28 -29.70 17.96 17.12
N GLY A 29 -29.41 18.56 15.96
CA GLY A 29 -28.85 17.85 14.83
C GLY A 29 -27.60 17.14 15.32
N ALA A 30 -27.56 15.82 15.16
CA ALA A 30 -26.35 15.05 15.42
C ALA A 30 -25.18 15.74 14.71
N PRO A 31 -24.00 15.86 15.35
CA PRO A 31 -22.85 16.52 14.73
C PRO A 31 -22.59 15.85 13.38
N GLN A 32 -22.72 16.64 12.31
CA GLN A 32 -22.47 16.18 10.96
C GLN A 32 -21.01 15.75 10.89
N ALA A 33 -20.78 14.47 10.61
CA ALA A 33 -19.44 13.91 10.47
C ALA A 33 -18.64 14.73 9.45
N ALA A 34 -17.38 15.01 9.77
CA ALA A 34 -16.49 15.72 8.86
C ALA A 34 -16.40 14.98 7.50
N PRO A 35 -16.33 15.71 6.37
CA PRO A 35 -16.23 15.08 5.06
C PRO A 35 -14.94 14.23 4.97
N ALA A 36 -15.04 13.08 4.33
CA ALA A 36 -13.91 12.19 4.08
C ALA A 36 -12.94 12.75 3.03
N THR A 37 -13.42 13.60 2.12
CA THR A 37 -12.64 14.29 1.11
C THR A 37 -13.03 15.77 1.03
N LEU A 38 -12.05 16.65 0.87
CA LEU A 38 -12.23 18.07 0.63
C LEU A 38 -11.65 18.44 -0.74
N LEU A 39 -12.35 19.31 -1.47
CA LEU A 39 -11.86 19.90 -2.71
C LEU A 39 -11.68 21.40 -2.49
N TRP A 40 -10.51 21.90 -2.84
CA TRP A 40 -10.13 23.29 -2.72
C TRP A 40 -9.77 23.87 -4.08
N ASP A 41 -9.96 25.16 -4.19
CA ASP A 41 -9.45 26.01 -5.25
C ASP A 41 -8.50 27.02 -4.59
N THR A 42 -7.23 26.99 -4.98
CA THR A 42 -6.21 27.86 -4.36
C THR A 42 -6.38 29.33 -4.75
N GLN A 43 -7.32 29.67 -5.63
CA GLN A 43 -7.62 31.00 -6.19
C GLN A 43 -6.48 31.62 -7.02
N THR A 44 -5.23 31.21 -6.79
CA THR A 44 -4.05 31.56 -7.58
C THR A 44 -3.19 30.33 -7.82
N SER A 45 -2.49 30.26 -8.95
CA SER A 45 -1.60 29.13 -9.23
C SER A 45 -0.49 29.05 -8.18
N LEU A 46 -0.25 27.86 -7.66
CA LEU A 46 0.85 27.58 -6.75
C LEU A 46 2.17 27.60 -7.52
N VAL A 47 3.13 28.37 -7.03
CA VAL A 47 4.47 28.49 -7.63
C VAL A 47 5.39 27.40 -7.09
N ASP A 48 5.23 27.05 -5.82
CA ASP A 48 6.04 26.07 -5.10
C ASP A 48 5.26 25.38 -3.95
N GLU A 49 5.94 24.49 -3.23
CA GLU A 49 5.40 23.76 -2.09
C GLU A 49 5.09 24.66 -0.88
N ALA A 50 5.71 25.85 -0.78
CA ALA A 50 5.47 26.76 0.34
C ALA A 50 4.03 27.31 0.30
N GLY A 51 3.46 27.45 -0.90
CA GLY A 51 2.06 27.82 -1.08
C GLY A 51 1.04 26.82 -0.50
N LEU A 52 1.43 25.57 -0.21
CA LEU A 52 0.55 24.58 0.42
C LEU A 52 0.32 24.83 1.92
N GLN A 53 1.21 25.60 2.55
CA GLN A 53 1.15 25.92 3.98
C GLN A 53 0.30 27.17 4.25
N ASP A 54 0.28 28.12 3.31
CA ASP A 54 -0.58 29.30 3.40
C ASP A 54 -1.91 29.09 2.66
N ARG A 55 -2.92 28.67 3.43
CA ARG A 55 -4.28 28.38 2.94
C ARG A 55 -5.26 29.53 3.17
N GLY A 56 -4.79 30.69 3.65
CA GLY A 56 -5.68 31.78 4.09
C GLY A 56 -6.60 32.33 3.00
N HIS A 57 -6.23 32.11 1.74
CA HIS A 57 -6.95 32.58 0.55
C HIS A 57 -7.62 31.44 -0.24
N TRP A 58 -7.51 30.19 0.21
CA TRP A 58 -8.09 29.06 -0.51
C TRP A 58 -9.60 28.98 -0.30
N LYS A 59 -10.30 28.56 -1.33
CA LYS A 59 -11.75 28.41 -1.33
C LYS A 59 -12.14 26.93 -1.32
N VAL A 60 -12.97 26.53 -0.37
CA VAL A 60 -13.61 25.19 -0.42
C VAL A 60 -14.59 25.17 -1.58
N VAL A 61 -14.48 24.15 -2.43
CA VAL A 61 -15.34 23.92 -3.58
C VAL A 61 -16.41 22.90 -3.20
N GLY A 62 -17.68 23.29 -3.20
CA GLY A 62 -18.83 22.43 -2.83
C GLY A 62 -19.95 23.18 -2.08
N GLY A 63 -21.00 22.44 -1.68
CA GLY A 63 -22.16 22.97 -0.93
C GLY A 63 -23.52 22.46 -1.45
N THR A 64 -24.61 22.74 -0.73
CA THR A 64 -25.97 22.23 -1.02
C THR A 64 -26.58 22.72 -2.34
N HIS A 65 -25.98 23.73 -2.98
CA HIS A 65 -26.45 24.34 -4.23
C HIS A 65 -25.36 24.45 -5.30
N PHE A 66 -24.35 23.60 -5.23
CA PHE A 66 -23.17 23.69 -6.07
C PHE A 66 -23.31 22.84 -7.36
N ASP A 67 -23.27 23.49 -8.53
CA ASP A 67 -23.19 22.79 -9.82
C ASP A 67 -21.73 22.44 -10.14
N ASN A 68 -21.39 21.16 -9.92
CA ASN A 68 -20.07 20.61 -10.20
C ASN A 68 -19.65 20.77 -11.67
N ALA A 69 -20.60 20.72 -12.62
CA ALA A 69 -20.27 20.65 -14.04
C ALA A 69 -19.79 21.99 -14.62
N THR A 70 -20.19 23.11 -14.01
CA THR A 70 -19.91 24.47 -14.49
C THR A 70 -18.82 25.19 -13.72
N TYR A 71 -18.29 24.59 -12.65
CA TYR A 71 -17.24 25.25 -11.86
C TYR A 71 -15.93 25.37 -12.67
N ALA A 72 -15.40 26.58 -12.74
CA ALA A 72 -14.09 26.87 -13.30
C ALA A 72 -13.15 27.25 -12.16
N PHE A 73 -12.03 26.54 -12.04
CA PHE A 73 -11.01 26.84 -11.03
C PHE A 73 -10.27 28.12 -11.39
N GLU A 74 -10.11 29.02 -10.41
CA GLU A 74 -9.32 30.25 -10.56
C GLU A 74 -7.83 29.96 -10.32
N GLY A 75 -7.53 29.11 -9.34
CA GLY A 75 -6.20 28.59 -9.04
C GLY A 75 -6.02 27.12 -9.43
N ASP A 76 -5.14 26.44 -8.70
CA ASP A 76 -4.93 25.01 -8.82
C ASP A 76 -5.98 24.25 -7.99
N PRO A 77 -6.62 23.20 -8.55
CA PRO A 77 -7.44 22.28 -7.77
C PRO A 77 -6.59 21.52 -6.76
N VAL A 78 -7.06 21.40 -5.52
CA VAL A 78 -6.43 20.56 -4.49
C VAL A 78 -7.47 19.62 -3.88
N VAL A 79 -7.22 18.31 -3.91
CA VAL A 79 -8.05 17.32 -3.24
C VAL A 79 -7.32 16.79 -2.01
N GLU A 80 -8.01 16.77 -0.88
CA GLU A 80 -7.45 16.30 0.38
C GLU A 80 -8.33 15.25 1.03
N ASN A 81 -7.70 14.27 1.66
CA ASN A 81 -8.33 13.39 2.62
C ASN A 81 -7.38 13.21 3.83
N ARG A 82 -7.70 12.29 4.74
CA ARG A 82 -6.90 12.03 5.95
C ARG A 82 -5.47 11.51 5.69
N HIS A 83 -5.14 11.13 4.44
CA HIS A 83 -3.90 10.44 4.07
C HIS A 83 -3.06 11.15 3.01
N VAL A 84 -3.71 11.79 2.04
CA VAL A 84 -3.07 12.41 0.89
C VAL A 84 -3.61 13.82 0.63
N THR A 85 -2.71 14.72 0.21
CA THR A 85 -3.05 15.95 -0.51
C THR A 85 -2.62 15.78 -1.96
N ALA A 86 -3.54 15.98 -2.89
CA ALA A 86 -3.29 15.94 -4.33
C ALA A 86 -3.48 17.33 -4.93
N VAL A 87 -2.43 17.85 -5.57
CA VAL A 87 -2.38 19.20 -6.13
C VAL A 87 -2.31 19.10 -7.65
N PHE A 88 -3.30 19.66 -8.33
CA PHE A 88 -3.38 19.66 -9.79
C PHE A 88 -2.72 20.93 -10.32
N CYS A 89 -1.39 20.92 -10.45
CA CYS A 89 -0.60 22.08 -10.86
C CYS A 89 -0.85 22.44 -12.33
N LEU A 90 -1.76 23.39 -12.57
CA LEU A 90 -2.28 23.67 -13.91
C LEU A 90 -1.18 24.12 -14.87
N ARG A 91 -0.28 24.99 -14.41
CA ARG A 91 0.81 25.54 -15.24
C ARG A 91 1.93 24.53 -15.54
N ARG A 92 2.15 23.55 -14.67
CA ARG A 92 3.20 22.54 -14.83
C ARG A 92 2.71 21.31 -15.60
N GLY A 93 1.40 21.10 -15.66
CA GLY A 93 0.83 19.93 -16.34
C GLY A 93 1.04 18.65 -15.55
N ARG A 94 0.92 18.71 -14.22
CA ARG A 94 1.31 17.66 -13.28
C ARG A 94 0.29 17.54 -12.16
N VAL A 95 0.14 16.33 -11.61
CA VAL A 95 -0.58 16.11 -10.35
C VAL A 95 0.43 15.66 -9.30
N SER A 96 0.67 16.50 -8.29
CA SER A 96 1.62 16.23 -7.20
C SER A 96 0.88 15.67 -6.00
N LEU A 97 1.39 14.56 -5.45
CA LEU A 97 0.83 13.89 -4.28
C LEU A 97 1.77 14.02 -3.09
N TYR A 98 1.19 14.40 -1.96
CA TYR A 98 1.84 14.60 -0.67
C TYR A 98 1.22 13.68 0.37
N SER A 99 2.04 13.11 1.24
CA SER A 99 1.54 12.39 2.42
C SER A 99 1.07 13.40 3.46
N GLN A 100 -0.10 13.20 4.06
CA GLN A 100 -0.58 14.03 5.18
C GLN A 100 0.32 13.94 6.41
N ALA A 101 1.06 12.83 6.54
CA ALA A 101 2.03 12.69 7.63
C ALA A 101 3.29 13.52 7.42
N ASN A 102 3.58 13.95 6.18
CA ASN A 102 4.68 14.82 5.84
C ASN A 102 4.32 15.72 4.62
N PRO A 103 3.48 16.75 4.84
CA PRO A 103 2.93 17.56 3.74
C PRO A 103 3.96 18.51 3.11
N SER A 104 5.13 18.67 3.73
CA SER A 104 6.18 19.60 3.27
C SER A 104 7.02 19.06 2.12
N HIS A 105 6.85 17.80 1.72
CA HIS A 105 7.65 17.19 0.67
C HIS A 105 6.77 16.43 -0.31
N GLN A 106 6.84 16.77 -1.58
CA GLN A 106 6.20 15.99 -2.64
C GLN A 106 6.76 14.56 -2.68
N LYS A 107 5.87 13.57 -2.78
CA LYS A 107 6.25 12.14 -2.78
C LYS A 107 6.10 11.50 -4.15
N VAL A 108 5.06 11.88 -4.88
CA VAL A 108 4.79 11.36 -6.23
C VAL A 108 4.34 12.49 -7.14
N GLU A 109 4.88 12.55 -8.36
CA GLU A 109 4.28 13.30 -9.46
C GLU A 109 3.62 12.33 -10.44
N VAL A 110 2.39 12.61 -10.85
CA VAL A 110 1.67 11.82 -11.84
C VAL A 110 1.61 12.59 -13.15
N VAL A 111 2.01 11.93 -14.24
CA VAL A 111 1.99 12.49 -15.60
C VAL A 111 1.55 11.47 -16.64
N PRO A 112 0.87 11.88 -17.72
CA PRO A 112 0.77 11.06 -18.92
C PRO A 112 2.16 10.74 -19.48
N LEU A 113 2.38 9.49 -19.86
CA LEU A 113 3.69 8.98 -20.28
C LEU A 113 4.28 9.75 -21.48
N GLU A 114 3.44 10.25 -22.38
CA GLU A 114 3.80 11.11 -23.52
C GLU A 114 4.49 12.42 -23.12
N LEU A 115 4.13 12.92 -21.95
CA LEU A 115 4.49 14.24 -21.44
C LEU A 115 5.65 14.16 -20.44
N LYS A 116 6.12 12.95 -20.13
CA LYS A 116 7.27 12.72 -19.25
C LYS A 116 8.50 13.44 -19.80
N GLY A 117 9.14 14.24 -18.96
CA GLY A 117 10.31 15.05 -19.32
C GLY A 117 10.03 16.23 -20.26
N LYS A 118 8.77 16.50 -20.63
CA LYS A 118 8.39 17.60 -21.51
C LYS A 118 7.60 18.68 -20.77
N PRO A 119 7.73 19.96 -21.18
CA PRO A 119 6.82 21.01 -20.74
C PRO A 119 5.37 20.66 -21.10
N ALA A 120 4.49 20.76 -20.11
CA ALA A 120 3.06 20.51 -20.27
C ALA A 120 2.25 21.47 -19.40
N ARG A 121 0.94 21.49 -19.61
CA ARG A 121 -0.05 22.17 -18.77
C ARG A 121 -1.30 21.33 -18.64
N ILE A 122 -2.06 21.51 -17.58
CA ILE A 122 -3.44 21.05 -17.50
C ILE A 122 -4.30 22.14 -18.15
N THR A 123 -4.92 21.83 -19.28
CA THR A 123 -5.81 22.74 -20.02
C THR A 123 -7.20 22.78 -19.40
N ARG A 124 -7.61 21.70 -18.76
CA ARG A 124 -8.93 21.56 -18.15
C ARG A 124 -8.89 20.65 -16.94
N CYS A 125 -9.57 21.05 -15.87
CA CYS A 125 -9.89 20.19 -14.74
C CYS A 125 -11.39 20.30 -14.45
N ARG A 126 -12.14 19.20 -14.62
CA ARG A 126 -13.60 19.15 -14.46
C ARG A 126 -13.96 18.29 -13.26
N ILE A 127 -14.87 18.78 -12.43
CA ILE A 127 -15.40 18.03 -11.30
C ILE A 127 -16.44 17.04 -11.82
N LEU A 128 -16.13 15.74 -11.74
CA LEU A 128 -17.09 14.67 -12.06
C LEU A 128 -17.94 14.33 -10.84
N ARG A 129 -17.33 14.37 -9.65
CA ARG A 129 -17.98 14.05 -8.38
C ARG A 129 -17.31 14.83 -7.25
N ASN A 130 -18.12 15.37 -6.34
CA ASN A 130 -17.65 15.98 -5.10
C ASN A 130 -18.78 15.90 -4.06
N THR A 131 -18.80 14.82 -3.28
CA THR A 131 -19.89 14.53 -2.32
C THR A 131 -19.47 14.66 -0.87
N GLY A 132 -18.23 15.08 -0.61
CA GLY A 132 -17.59 14.99 0.71
C GLY A 132 -17.20 13.57 1.12
N ALA A 133 -17.87 12.52 0.63
CA ALA A 133 -17.44 11.14 0.81
C ALA A 133 -16.40 10.69 -0.24
N ALA A 134 -16.50 11.24 -1.45
CA ALA A 134 -15.60 11.00 -2.55
C ALA A 134 -15.51 12.21 -3.47
N THR A 135 -14.34 12.38 -4.08
CA THR A 135 -14.06 13.40 -5.09
C THR A 135 -13.50 12.72 -6.34
N ALA A 136 -13.96 13.11 -7.51
CA ALA A 136 -13.39 12.66 -8.78
C ALA A 136 -13.23 13.85 -9.74
N LEU A 137 -12.03 14.00 -10.29
CA LEU A 137 -11.67 15.06 -11.23
C LEU A 137 -11.22 14.45 -12.55
N GLU A 138 -11.78 14.93 -13.65
CA GLU A 138 -11.27 14.67 -15.00
C GLU A 138 -10.28 15.77 -15.36
N THR A 139 -9.06 15.37 -15.70
CA THR A 139 -7.96 16.29 -15.99
C THR A 139 -7.48 16.08 -17.41
N SER A 140 -7.38 17.17 -18.17
CA SER A 140 -6.87 17.18 -19.55
C SER A 140 -5.52 17.87 -19.59
N PHE A 141 -4.54 17.22 -20.19
CA PHE A 141 -3.14 17.63 -20.26
C PHE A 141 -2.75 17.92 -21.70
N ALA A 142 -2.03 19.03 -21.92
CA ALA A 142 -1.51 19.39 -23.23
C ALA A 142 -0.01 19.65 -23.16
N SER A 143 0.68 19.40 -24.26
CA SER A 143 2.03 19.92 -24.52
C SER A 143 2.02 20.89 -25.69
N ALA A 144 3.04 21.76 -25.75
CA ALA A 144 3.22 22.64 -26.89
C ALA A 144 3.40 21.80 -28.17
N GLY A 145 2.50 21.97 -29.14
CA GLY A 145 2.54 21.27 -30.42
C GLY A 145 1.76 19.96 -30.51
N SER A 146 1.03 19.56 -29.46
CA SER A 146 0.01 18.49 -29.57
C SER A 146 -1.33 19.11 -29.97
N GLU A 147 -2.02 18.52 -30.95
CA GLU A 147 -3.38 18.92 -31.33
C GLU A 147 -4.43 18.36 -30.35
N ASP A 148 -4.15 17.17 -29.78
CA ASP A 148 -5.06 16.49 -28.86
C ASP A 148 -4.61 16.63 -27.41
N ASP A 149 -5.58 16.88 -26.53
CA ASP A 149 -5.42 16.83 -25.07
C ASP A 149 -5.47 15.38 -24.59
N LEU A 150 -4.56 15.02 -23.70
CA LEU A 150 -4.52 13.72 -23.02
C LEU A 150 -5.37 13.78 -21.75
N SER A 151 -6.29 12.85 -21.54
CA SER A 151 -7.19 12.92 -20.37
C SER A 151 -7.01 11.76 -19.38
N ALA A 152 -7.17 12.03 -18.10
CA ALA A 152 -7.25 11.01 -17.06
C ALA A 152 -8.24 11.42 -15.96
N VAL A 153 -8.90 10.44 -15.35
CA VAL A 153 -9.77 10.66 -14.19
C VAL A 153 -9.04 10.26 -12.91
N PHE A 154 -9.01 11.18 -11.94
CA PHE A 154 -8.44 10.97 -10.63
C PHE A 154 -9.58 10.84 -9.61
N SER A 155 -9.62 9.74 -8.87
CA SER A 155 -10.64 9.47 -7.87
C SER A 155 -10.05 9.31 -6.46
N PHE A 156 -10.69 9.98 -5.51
CA PHE A 156 -10.34 10.06 -4.10
C PHE A 156 -11.53 9.66 -3.24
N SER A 157 -11.24 9.05 -2.10
CA SER A 157 -12.24 8.70 -1.07
C SER A 157 -11.63 8.91 0.32
N GLY A 158 -12.31 8.52 1.39
CA GLY A 158 -11.72 8.48 2.75
C GLY A 158 -10.60 7.44 2.94
N LYS A 159 -10.29 6.65 1.92
CA LYS A 159 -9.24 5.62 1.93
C LYS A 159 -7.88 6.18 1.53
N GLU A 160 -6.83 5.40 1.76
CA GLU A 160 -5.42 5.73 1.50
C GLU A 160 -5.09 5.77 0.01
N SER A 161 -5.88 5.06 -0.81
CA SER A 161 -5.61 4.88 -2.23
C SER A 161 -6.19 6.00 -3.10
N VAL A 162 -5.40 6.43 -4.09
CA VAL A 162 -5.79 7.28 -5.20
C VAL A 162 -5.91 6.40 -6.44
N THR A 163 -7.00 6.57 -7.19
CA THR A 163 -7.23 5.83 -8.44
C THR A 163 -7.06 6.76 -9.64
N ILE A 164 -6.31 6.30 -10.65
CA ILE A 164 -6.01 7.03 -11.88
C ILE A 164 -6.52 6.19 -13.05
N GLU A 165 -7.50 6.70 -13.78
CA GLU A 165 -8.09 6.06 -14.95
C GLU A 165 -7.67 6.84 -16.20
N PRO A 166 -6.60 6.41 -16.91
CA PRO A 166 -6.19 7.05 -18.16
C PRO A 166 -7.24 6.83 -19.26
N ALA A 167 -7.55 7.88 -20.01
CA ALA A 167 -8.40 7.77 -21.19
C ALA A 167 -7.71 6.99 -22.31
N ALA A 168 -8.48 6.52 -23.30
CA ALA A 168 -7.98 5.67 -24.38
C ALA A 168 -6.89 6.34 -25.25
N ASN A 169 -6.84 7.67 -25.29
CA ASN A 169 -5.82 8.44 -26.02
C ASN A 169 -4.51 8.63 -25.24
N VAL A 170 -4.41 8.13 -24.01
CA VAL A 170 -3.20 8.14 -23.19
C VAL A 170 -2.50 6.79 -23.31
N ARG A 171 -1.21 6.73 -23.67
CA ARG A 171 -0.45 5.47 -23.77
C ARG A 171 -0.06 4.90 -22.42
N GLY A 172 -0.09 5.70 -21.36
CA GLY A 172 0.28 5.25 -20.01
C GLY A 172 0.40 6.38 -19.02
N ILE A 173 0.65 6.02 -17.77
CA ILE A 173 0.89 6.93 -16.66
C ILE A 173 2.31 6.69 -16.13
N SER A 174 3.05 7.76 -15.88
CA SER A 174 4.33 7.74 -15.17
C SER A 174 4.13 8.28 -13.76
N LEU A 175 4.57 7.50 -12.77
CA LEU A 175 4.63 7.89 -11.37
C LEU A 175 6.08 8.27 -11.06
N LEU A 176 6.39 9.56 -11.01
CA LEU A 176 7.72 10.06 -10.67
C LEU A 176 7.85 10.10 -9.16
N SER A 177 8.70 9.24 -8.62
CA SER A 177 8.93 9.08 -7.20
C SER A 177 10.32 8.47 -7.01
N PRO A 178 11.31 9.25 -6.55
CA PRO A 178 12.64 8.72 -6.26
C PRO A 178 12.58 7.62 -5.20
N MET A 179 12.88 6.39 -5.60
CA MET A 179 12.87 5.20 -4.75
C MET A 179 14.30 4.64 -4.60
N GLU A 180 14.67 4.27 -3.37
CA GLU A 180 15.91 3.52 -3.12
C GLU A 180 15.82 2.09 -3.63
N TYR A 181 14.62 1.48 -3.52
CA TYR A 181 14.36 0.13 -4.01
C TYR A 181 12.96 0.02 -4.62
N GLY A 182 12.84 -0.78 -5.67
CA GLY A 182 11.56 -1.32 -6.14
C GLY A 182 11.40 -2.77 -5.70
N ILE A 183 10.21 -3.19 -5.32
CA ILE A 183 9.94 -4.57 -4.89
C ILE A 183 8.67 -5.07 -5.57
N VAL A 184 8.73 -6.29 -6.13
CA VAL A 184 7.54 -7.08 -6.47
C VAL A 184 7.42 -8.19 -5.43
N PRO A 185 6.47 -8.06 -4.50
CA PRO A 185 6.31 -9.05 -3.45
C PRO A 185 5.79 -10.39 -3.99
N SER A 186 6.32 -11.47 -3.44
CA SER A 186 5.85 -12.84 -3.60
C SER A 186 5.32 -13.34 -2.26
N PHE A 187 4.04 -13.73 -2.22
CA PHE A 187 3.45 -14.28 -0.99
C PHE A 187 3.84 -15.74 -0.73
N ILE A 188 4.34 -16.43 -1.77
CA ILE A 188 4.73 -17.84 -1.75
C ILE A 188 6.23 -18.10 -1.81
N GLY A 189 6.98 -17.19 -2.43
CA GLY A 189 8.40 -17.37 -2.70
C GLY A 189 9.16 -16.12 -2.36
N ASP A 190 10.22 -15.88 -3.11
CA ASP A 190 11.12 -14.76 -2.87
C ASP A 190 10.64 -13.51 -3.61
N ASP A 191 10.74 -12.37 -2.95
CA ASP A 191 10.37 -11.10 -3.54
C ASP A 191 11.40 -10.72 -4.62
N LEU A 192 11.00 -9.98 -5.66
CA LEU A 192 11.96 -9.43 -6.62
C LEU A 192 12.34 -8.02 -6.18
N VAL A 193 13.60 -7.82 -5.83
CA VAL A 193 14.12 -6.53 -5.36
C VAL A 193 14.98 -5.87 -6.43
N PHE A 194 14.55 -4.71 -6.88
CA PHE A 194 15.22 -3.83 -7.82
C PHE A 194 16.03 -2.79 -7.07
N ASP A 195 17.34 -2.83 -7.25
CA ASP A 195 18.29 -1.85 -6.76
C ASP A 195 18.96 -1.22 -7.97
N ALA A 196 18.70 0.06 -8.23
CA ALA A 196 19.17 0.76 -9.43
C ALA A 196 20.70 0.70 -9.56
N ARG A 197 21.43 0.67 -8.43
CA ARG A 197 22.90 0.61 -8.38
C ARG A 197 23.47 -0.66 -9.01
N LYS A 198 22.69 -1.74 -9.09
CA LYS A 198 23.08 -3.02 -9.71
C LYS A 198 22.99 -3.03 -11.23
N TYR A 199 22.45 -1.97 -11.84
CA TYR A 199 22.21 -1.91 -13.29
C TYR A 199 22.87 -0.69 -13.93
N PRO A 200 24.19 -0.47 -13.78
CA PRO A 200 24.86 0.78 -14.18
C PRO A 200 24.78 1.09 -15.69
N SER A 201 24.58 0.07 -16.53
CA SER A 201 24.52 0.19 -17.99
C SER A 201 23.11 0.32 -18.58
N THR A 202 22.08 0.29 -17.74
CA THR A 202 20.68 0.27 -18.18
C THR A 202 19.94 1.46 -17.57
N ASP A 203 19.05 2.09 -18.32
CA ASP A 203 18.18 3.18 -17.85
C ASP A 203 16.76 2.69 -17.50
N THR A 204 16.37 1.51 -17.98
CA THR A 204 15.01 1.00 -17.87
C THR A 204 15.00 -0.49 -17.51
N LEU A 205 14.23 -0.87 -16.49
CA LEU A 205 14.01 -2.28 -16.13
C LEU A 205 12.54 -2.63 -16.33
N HIS A 206 12.29 -3.78 -16.96
CA HIS A 206 10.94 -4.33 -17.02
C HIS A 206 10.63 -5.08 -15.73
N VAL A 207 9.47 -4.79 -15.14
CA VAL A 207 9.01 -5.41 -13.91
C VAL A 207 8.17 -6.64 -14.26
N PRO A 208 8.60 -7.86 -13.93
CA PRO A 208 7.77 -9.04 -14.06
C PRO A 208 6.84 -9.10 -12.85
N GLY A 209 5.54 -8.97 -13.07
CA GLY A 209 4.56 -9.01 -12.00
C GLY A 209 3.19 -8.57 -12.49
N ASP A 210 2.16 -9.23 -11.97
CA ASP A 210 0.84 -9.15 -12.60
C ASP A 210 0.05 -7.92 -12.16
N THR A 211 0.18 -7.45 -10.91
CA THR A 211 -0.73 -6.42 -10.34
C THR A 211 -0.23 -5.62 -9.12
N PHE A 212 1.04 -5.79 -8.67
CA PHE A 212 1.49 -5.25 -7.37
C PHE A 212 2.97 -4.86 -7.35
N PHE A 213 3.27 -3.66 -6.85
CA PHE A 213 4.61 -3.11 -6.72
C PHE A 213 4.75 -2.26 -5.46
N LEU A 214 5.94 -2.27 -4.85
CA LEU A 214 6.31 -1.41 -3.74
C LEU A 214 7.55 -0.59 -4.09
N GLY A 215 7.48 0.72 -3.87
CA GLY A 215 8.63 1.61 -3.87
C GLY A 215 9.04 1.94 -2.44
N LEU A 216 10.30 1.65 -2.06
CA LEU A 216 10.86 2.10 -0.80
C LEU A 216 11.43 3.51 -1.00
N LEU A 217 10.76 4.51 -0.44
CA LEU A 217 11.11 5.92 -0.66
C LEU A 217 12.26 6.35 0.24
N GLN A 218 13.06 7.31 -0.24
CA GLN A 218 14.16 7.89 0.53
C GLN A 218 13.69 8.38 1.92
N GLY A 219 14.58 8.26 2.90
CA GLY A 219 14.30 8.70 4.27
C GLY A 219 13.67 7.63 5.17
N ARG A 220 13.33 6.45 4.64
CA ARG A 220 12.92 5.24 5.41
C ARG A 220 11.56 5.31 6.11
N ASP A 221 10.87 6.42 5.99
CA ASP A 221 9.60 6.67 6.68
C ASP A 221 8.37 6.41 5.80
N GLU A 222 8.58 6.11 4.52
CA GLU A 222 7.51 6.02 3.53
C GLU A 222 7.71 4.88 2.53
N MET A 223 6.58 4.29 2.13
CA MET A 223 6.50 3.30 1.06
C MET A 223 5.40 3.72 0.08
N LEU A 224 5.74 3.68 -1.21
CA LEU A 224 4.79 3.80 -2.29
C LEU A 224 4.24 2.42 -2.61
N VAL A 225 2.92 2.24 -2.51
CA VAL A 225 2.25 1.01 -2.94
C VAL A 225 1.54 1.30 -4.25
N VAL A 226 1.78 0.48 -5.27
CA VAL A 226 1.10 0.60 -6.57
C VAL A 226 0.44 -0.72 -6.90
N THR A 227 -0.84 -0.66 -7.26
CA THR A 227 -1.62 -1.80 -7.72
C THR A 227 -2.33 -1.48 -9.03
N TRP A 228 -2.60 -2.51 -9.83
CA TRP A 228 -3.37 -2.37 -11.06
C TRP A 228 -4.13 -3.67 -11.31
N PRO A 229 -5.33 -3.62 -11.92
CA PRO A 229 -6.03 -4.84 -12.35
C PRO A 229 -5.21 -5.63 -13.35
N GLN A 230 -5.36 -6.95 -13.36
CA GLN A 230 -4.69 -7.78 -14.36
C GLN A 230 -5.08 -7.37 -15.78
N GLY A 231 -4.09 -7.29 -16.65
CA GLY A 231 -4.27 -6.89 -18.04
C GLY A 231 -3.02 -7.06 -18.87
N LYS A 232 -2.86 -6.20 -19.89
CA LYS A 232 -1.72 -6.19 -20.82
C LYS A 232 -0.76 -5.04 -20.54
N GLN A 233 -0.92 -4.35 -19.40
CA GLN A 233 -0.04 -3.28 -18.98
C GLN A 233 1.39 -3.81 -18.85
N LYS A 234 2.34 -3.07 -19.41
CA LYS A 234 3.76 -3.28 -19.14
C LYS A 234 4.19 -2.27 -18.10
N ILE A 235 4.89 -2.79 -17.10
CA ILE A 235 5.43 -1.99 -16.01
C ILE A 235 6.93 -1.86 -16.19
N ARG A 236 7.43 -0.64 -16.10
CA ARG A 236 8.85 -0.33 -16.22
C ARG A 236 9.32 0.56 -15.08
N LEU A 237 10.52 0.30 -14.59
CA LEU A 237 11.26 1.21 -13.73
C LEU A 237 12.19 2.02 -14.61
N VAL A 238 12.17 3.34 -14.48
CA VAL A 238 13.18 4.21 -15.07
C VAL A 238 14.18 4.58 -13.98
N LEU A 239 15.45 4.32 -14.25
CA LEU A 239 16.56 4.46 -13.33
C LEU A 239 17.27 5.78 -13.61
N GLY A 240 17.52 6.57 -12.56
CA GLY A 240 18.15 7.88 -12.70
C GLY A 240 19.60 7.81 -13.14
N PRO A 241 20.26 8.95 -13.39
CA PRO A 241 21.67 8.98 -13.76
C PRO A 241 22.58 8.64 -12.56
N GLY A 242 23.83 8.30 -12.86
CA GLY A 242 24.87 8.05 -11.85
C GLY A 242 24.98 6.57 -11.42
N ALA A 243 26.07 6.25 -10.70
CA ALA A 243 26.39 4.88 -10.31
C ALA A 243 26.21 4.60 -8.81
N ALA A 244 26.81 5.40 -7.93
CA ALA A 244 26.86 5.09 -6.49
C ALA A 244 25.55 5.37 -5.74
N ASP A 245 24.91 6.51 -6.01
CA ASP A 245 23.66 6.94 -5.37
C ASP A 245 22.47 6.85 -6.32
N ARG A 246 22.54 5.92 -7.28
CA ARG A 246 21.53 5.75 -8.31
C ARG A 246 20.21 5.31 -7.68
N LEU A 247 19.12 6.01 -8.04
CA LEU A 247 17.76 5.69 -7.61
C LEU A 247 16.91 5.21 -8.77
N VAL A 248 15.78 4.57 -8.45
CA VAL A 248 14.68 4.48 -9.40
C VAL A 248 13.97 5.84 -9.39
N GLU A 249 13.86 6.51 -10.53
CA GLU A 249 13.22 7.81 -10.63
C GLU A 249 11.70 7.71 -10.78
N SER A 250 11.23 6.66 -11.46
CA SER A 250 9.81 6.53 -11.77
C SER A 250 9.38 5.09 -12.09
N LEU A 251 8.09 4.86 -11.92
CA LEU A 251 7.36 3.68 -12.36
C LEU A 251 6.44 4.07 -13.52
N ASP A 252 6.69 3.50 -14.70
CA ASP A 252 5.88 3.73 -15.89
C ASP A 252 4.93 2.56 -16.11
N CYS A 253 3.63 2.86 -16.18
CA CYS A 253 2.56 1.91 -16.42
C CYS A 253 1.95 2.18 -17.81
N ASP A 254 2.08 1.24 -18.74
CA ASP A 254 1.35 1.32 -20.01
C ASP A 254 -0.16 1.26 -19.78
N ASN A 255 -0.92 1.98 -20.60
CA ASN A 255 -2.37 1.96 -20.60
C ASN A 255 -2.88 0.77 -21.43
N ASP A 256 -3.75 -0.02 -20.84
CA ASP A 256 -4.53 -1.07 -21.52
C ASP A 256 -6.05 -0.92 -21.27
N GLY A 257 -6.47 0.28 -20.86
CA GLY A 257 -7.85 0.60 -20.47
C GLY A 257 -8.17 0.28 -19.00
N LYS A 258 -7.16 -0.02 -18.17
CA LYS A 258 -7.33 -0.25 -16.73
C LYS A 258 -6.81 0.92 -15.90
N ALA A 259 -7.35 1.03 -14.69
CA ALA A 259 -6.89 1.97 -13.71
C ALA A 259 -5.52 1.59 -13.13
N VAL A 260 -4.77 2.59 -12.69
CA VAL A 260 -3.62 2.43 -11.79
C VAL A 260 -4.02 3.01 -10.44
N HIS A 261 -3.77 2.27 -9.38
CA HIS A 261 -4.01 2.73 -8.02
C HIS A 261 -2.68 2.90 -7.31
N LEU A 262 -2.58 3.93 -6.47
CA LEU A 262 -1.41 4.13 -5.63
C LEU A 262 -1.83 4.54 -4.21
N ALA A 263 -0.98 4.24 -3.24
CA ALA A 263 -1.11 4.71 -1.87
C ALA A 263 0.27 5.05 -1.30
N LEU A 264 0.34 6.05 -0.42
CA LEU A 264 1.53 6.41 0.34
C LEU A 264 1.35 5.90 1.77
N LEU A 265 2.08 4.85 2.13
CA LEU A 265 2.12 4.35 3.50
C LEU A 265 3.23 5.08 4.25
N HIS A 266 2.92 5.61 5.43
CA HIS A 266 3.87 6.36 6.24
C HIS A 266 3.95 5.79 7.66
N ALA A 267 5.16 5.55 8.13
CA ALA A 267 5.48 5.45 9.54
C ALA A 267 6.99 5.66 9.71
N PRO A 268 7.46 6.29 10.79
CA PRO A 268 8.89 6.43 11.04
C PRO A 268 9.59 5.07 11.01
N GLY A 269 10.57 4.89 10.12
CA GLY A 269 11.28 3.63 9.92
C GLY A 269 10.42 2.47 9.40
N ILE A 270 9.35 2.73 8.64
CA ILE A 270 8.47 1.71 8.02
C ILE A 270 9.24 0.71 7.15
N TRP A 271 10.44 1.06 6.70
CA TRP A 271 11.39 0.14 6.10
C TRP A 271 12.83 0.45 6.56
N HIS A 272 13.75 -0.49 6.39
CA HIS A 272 15.13 -0.35 6.81
C HIS A 272 16.12 -1.02 5.86
N ARG A 273 17.31 -0.43 5.72
CA ARG A 273 18.49 -1.03 5.08
C ARG A 273 19.66 -1.02 6.06
N GLY A 274 20.27 -2.19 6.25
CA GLY A 274 21.48 -2.36 7.05
C GLY A 274 22.52 -3.26 6.37
N GLU A 275 23.79 -2.91 6.47
CA GLU A 275 24.90 -3.73 6.00
C GLU A 275 25.07 -4.98 6.87
N LEU A 276 25.22 -6.15 6.24
CA LEU A 276 25.50 -7.41 6.92
C LEU A 276 27.01 -7.59 7.07
N LYS A 277 27.51 -7.44 8.30
CA LYS A 277 28.95 -7.46 8.60
C LYS A 277 29.45 -8.89 8.81
N PRO A 278 30.72 -9.20 8.47
CA PRO A 278 31.31 -10.52 8.76
C PRO A 278 31.24 -10.92 10.24
N SER A 279 31.17 -9.95 11.15
CA SER A 279 31.01 -10.18 12.60
C SER A 279 29.68 -10.81 13.00
N PHE A 280 28.71 -10.91 12.09
CA PHE A 280 27.40 -11.54 12.34
C PHE A 280 27.47 -13.07 12.19
N LEU A 281 28.57 -13.60 11.66
CA LEU A 281 28.72 -15.03 11.40
C LEU A 281 28.68 -15.85 12.70
N GLU A 282 27.75 -16.82 12.74
CA GLU A 282 27.52 -17.78 13.84
C GLU A 282 27.27 -17.09 15.20
N ARG A 283 26.61 -15.92 15.19
CA ARG A 283 26.30 -15.14 16.38
C ARG A 283 24.90 -14.54 16.30
N ASP A 284 24.28 -14.41 17.46
CA ASP A 284 23.07 -13.61 17.62
C ASP A 284 23.46 -12.13 17.68
N VAL A 285 22.97 -11.36 16.72
CA VAL A 285 23.26 -9.93 16.61
C VAL A 285 21.95 -9.15 16.67
N THR A 286 21.87 -8.26 17.65
CA THR A 286 20.86 -7.21 17.69
C THR A 286 21.26 -6.10 16.72
N ILE A 287 20.35 -5.73 15.81
CA ILE A 287 20.58 -4.59 14.92
C ILE A 287 20.03 -3.29 15.53
N ASP A 288 20.62 -2.16 15.15
CA ASP A 288 20.20 -0.82 15.59
C ASP A 288 18.98 -0.31 14.79
N TRP A 289 17.93 -1.13 14.76
CA TRP A 289 16.63 -0.79 14.21
C TRP A 289 15.55 -1.55 14.98
N LYS A 290 14.41 -0.89 15.21
CA LYS A 290 13.26 -1.44 15.91
C LYS A 290 12.05 -1.43 14.98
N ARG A 291 11.22 -2.48 15.04
CA ARG A 291 9.95 -2.46 14.30
C ARG A 291 9.06 -1.32 14.83
N PRO A 292 8.58 -0.40 13.97
CA PRO A 292 7.75 0.72 14.41
C PRO A 292 6.37 0.31 14.93
N PHE A 293 5.80 -0.76 14.37
CA PHE A 293 4.50 -1.30 14.75
C PHE A 293 4.44 -2.81 14.53
N PRO A 294 3.50 -3.51 15.20
CA PRO A 294 3.22 -4.92 14.95
C PRO A 294 2.75 -5.14 13.51
N ALA A 295 3.47 -5.97 12.77
CA ALA A 295 3.20 -6.30 11.37
C ALA A 295 3.96 -7.57 10.97
N GLN A 296 3.65 -8.13 9.80
CA GLN A 296 4.47 -9.16 9.19
C GLN A 296 5.64 -8.52 8.45
N TRP A 297 6.76 -8.43 9.15
CA TRP A 297 8.03 -7.94 8.62
C TRP A 297 8.78 -9.04 7.88
N ARG A 298 9.47 -8.65 6.82
CA ARG A 298 10.30 -9.55 6.01
C ARG A 298 11.67 -8.93 5.76
N THR A 299 12.63 -9.78 5.45
CA THR A 299 13.91 -9.40 4.86
C THR A 299 14.34 -10.37 3.77
N GLN A 300 15.32 -10.00 2.96
CA GLN A 300 15.98 -10.89 2.02
C GLN A 300 17.43 -11.15 2.41
N LEU A 301 17.80 -12.42 2.47
CA LEU A 301 19.15 -12.87 2.79
C LEU A 301 19.64 -13.85 1.74
N LEU A 302 20.96 -14.02 1.64
CA LEU A 302 21.55 -15.00 0.75
C LEU A 302 21.50 -16.38 1.43
N GLU A 303 20.71 -17.31 0.89
CA GLU A 303 20.64 -18.71 1.33
C GLU A 303 21.13 -19.60 0.18
N ALA A 304 22.23 -20.33 0.41
CA ALA A 304 22.83 -21.22 -0.60
C ALA A 304 23.08 -20.55 -1.98
N GLY A 305 23.41 -19.26 -2.00
CA GLY A 305 23.70 -18.51 -3.23
C GLY A 305 22.48 -17.89 -3.91
N VAL A 306 21.26 -18.09 -3.37
CA VAL A 306 20.02 -17.49 -3.86
C VAL A 306 19.49 -16.48 -2.85
N ARG A 307 18.86 -15.40 -3.32
CA ARG A 307 18.18 -14.45 -2.43
C ARG A 307 16.87 -15.05 -1.97
N THR A 308 16.77 -15.31 -0.67
CA THR A 308 15.59 -15.91 -0.04
C THR A 308 14.91 -14.91 0.88
N ALA A 309 13.59 -14.83 0.79
CA ALA A 309 12.76 -14.02 1.69
C ALA A 309 12.54 -14.75 3.02
N PHE A 310 12.78 -14.05 4.12
CA PHE A 310 12.55 -14.52 5.49
C PHE A 310 11.56 -13.60 6.19
N ARG A 311 10.46 -14.16 6.69
CA ARG A 311 9.57 -13.47 7.63
C ARG A 311 10.22 -13.42 9.00
N PHE A 312 10.17 -12.30 9.70
CA PHE A 312 10.61 -12.26 11.09
C PHE A 312 9.67 -13.11 11.95
N ARG A 313 10.24 -13.98 12.80
CA ARG A 313 9.51 -14.74 13.81
C ARG A 313 9.42 -13.94 15.12
N GLU A 314 8.53 -14.32 16.03
CA GLU A 314 8.43 -13.71 17.37
C GLU A 314 9.43 -14.29 18.39
N SER A 315 10.20 -15.31 17.99
CA SER A 315 11.26 -15.90 18.81
C SER A 315 12.27 -16.67 17.97
N GLN A 316 13.46 -16.87 18.54
CA GLN A 316 14.49 -17.71 17.93
C GLN A 316 14.03 -19.17 17.88
N GLN A 317 14.16 -19.80 16.72
CA GLN A 317 13.71 -21.18 16.50
C GLN A 317 14.70 -21.92 15.60
N LYS A 318 14.74 -23.25 15.71
CA LYS A 318 15.44 -24.10 14.74
C LYS A 318 14.45 -24.57 13.69
N ILE A 319 14.85 -24.53 12.43
CA ILE A 319 14.08 -25.06 11.31
C ILE A 319 14.89 -26.13 10.57
N TRP A 320 14.18 -26.94 9.79
CA TRP A 320 14.77 -27.91 8.89
C TRP A 320 14.34 -27.61 7.46
N ARG A 321 15.30 -27.59 6.53
CA ARG A 321 15.01 -27.58 5.08
C ARG A 321 15.69 -28.78 4.44
N ALA A 322 15.06 -29.39 3.43
CA ALA A 322 15.55 -30.62 2.81
C ALA A 322 17.02 -30.55 2.36
N VAL A 323 17.42 -29.44 1.73
CA VAL A 323 18.79 -29.26 1.22
C VAL A 323 19.77 -28.83 2.30
N LEU A 324 19.30 -28.10 3.32
CA LEU A 324 20.17 -27.46 4.30
C LEU A 324 20.22 -28.21 5.64
N GLY A 325 19.35 -29.17 5.89
CA GLY A 325 19.20 -29.80 7.21
C GLY A 325 18.72 -28.81 8.27
N TYR A 326 19.06 -29.08 9.54
CA TYR A 326 18.70 -28.20 10.65
C TYR A 326 19.61 -26.96 10.74
N TYR A 327 19.03 -25.79 11.01
CA TYR A 327 19.74 -24.55 11.33
C TYR A 327 18.86 -23.59 12.14
N ALA A 328 19.48 -22.61 12.80
CA ALA A 328 18.76 -21.54 13.47
C ALA A 328 18.11 -20.62 12.42
N TYR A 329 16.84 -20.30 12.60
CA TYR A 329 16.12 -19.40 11.73
C TYR A 329 16.75 -18.00 11.81
N PRO A 330 17.02 -17.34 10.66
CA PRO A 330 18.01 -16.27 10.64
C PRO A 330 17.53 -14.94 11.22
N VAL A 331 16.21 -14.73 11.38
CA VAL A 331 15.65 -13.45 11.83
C VAL A 331 14.44 -13.61 12.74
N TRP A 332 14.43 -12.86 13.83
CA TRP A 332 13.30 -12.81 14.76
C TRP A 332 13.25 -11.46 15.48
N PHE A 333 12.13 -11.21 16.15
CA PHE A 333 11.96 -10.11 17.09
C PHE A 333 12.01 -10.61 18.53
N GLU A 334 12.59 -9.79 19.40
CA GLU A 334 12.36 -9.83 20.83
C GLU A 334 11.70 -8.50 21.23
N GLY A 335 10.38 -8.52 21.44
CA GLY A 335 9.61 -7.28 21.56
C GLY A 335 9.64 -6.47 20.27
N GLN A 336 10.26 -5.28 20.28
CA GLN A 336 10.44 -4.44 19.08
C GLN A 336 11.83 -4.59 18.44
N THR A 337 12.74 -5.29 19.11
CA THR A 337 14.14 -5.36 18.71
C THR A 337 14.34 -6.44 17.67
N ALA A 338 14.97 -6.12 16.53
CA ALA A 338 15.30 -7.10 15.50
C ALA A 338 16.63 -7.80 15.80
N HIS A 339 16.63 -9.13 15.65
CA HIS A 339 17.79 -9.98 15.84
C HIS A 339 18.08 -10.78 14.57
N PHE A 340 19.37 -11.01 14.34
CA PHE A 340 19.90 -11.81 13.24
C PHE A 340 20.76 -12.95 13.79
N HIS A 341 20.64 -14.14 13.20
CA HIS A 341 21.60 -15.24 13.37
C HIS A 341 22.03 -15.77 12.00
N LEU A 342 23.20 -15.35 11.54
CA LEU A 342 23.68 -15.65 10.20
C LEU A 342 24.75 -16.74 10.27
N GLY A 343 24.45 -17.93 9.78
CA GLY A 343 25.38 -19.06 9.80
C GLY A 343 26.08 -19.28 8.46
N LYS A 344 26.88 -20.34 8.34
CA LYS A 344 27.53 -20.71 7.07
C LYS A 344 26.56 -20.93 5.90
N LYS A 345 25.33 -21.35 6.19
CA LYS A 345 24.26 -21.61 5.20
C LYS A 345 23.59 -20.33 4.70
N ILE A 346 23.60 -19.30 5.56
CA ILE A 346 23.02 -17.97 5.31
C ILE A 346 24.08 -16.94 5.74
N PRO A 347 25.14 -16.76 4.94
CA PRO A 347 26.27 -15.94 5.34
C PRO A 347 25.88 -14.44 5.41
N PRO A 348 26.57 -13.64 6.24
CA PRO A 348 26.40 -12.19 6.25
C PRO A 348 27.01 -11.56 5.00
N ALA A 349 26.21 -11.49 3.94
CA ALA A 349 26.63 -10.99 2.64
C ALA A 349 25.70 -9.89 2.13
N GLY A 350 26.28 -8.72 1.83
CA GLY A 350 25.56 -7.58 1.27
C GLY A 350 24.75 -6.82 2.33
N GLU A 351 23.50 -6.52 1.99
CA GLU A 351 22.61 -5.70 2.82
C GLU A 351 21.33 -6.49 3.15
N ALA A 352 20.84 -6.31 4.38
CA ALA A 352 19.48 -6.70 4.77
C ALA A 352 18.53 -5.54 4.48
N LEU A 353 17.47 -5.86 3.75
CA LEU A 353 16.38 -4.93 3.45
C LEU A 353 15.13 -5.39 4.19
N ILE A 354 14.68 -4.61 5.17
CA ILE A 354 13.54 -4.96 6.04
C ILE A 354 12.35 -4.09 5.68
N TYR A 355 11.17 -4.69 5.47
CA TYR A 355 9.92 -4.00 5.15
C TYR A 355 8.71 -4.80 5.60
N CYS A 356 7.56 -4.14 5.72
CA CYS A 356 6.28 -4.77 6.04
C CYS A 356 5.40 -4.92 4.80
N LEU A 357 4.68 -6.03 4.71
CA LEU A 357 3.66 -6.26 3.67
C LEU A 357 2.25 -6.28 4.25
N GLU A 358 2.13 -6.74 5.50
CA GLU A 358 0.84 -7.03 6.14
C GLU A 358 0.83 -6.46 7.55
N GLY A 359 -0.24 -5.74 7.88
CA GLY A 359 -0.50 -5.22 9.22
C GLY A 359 -1.30 -6.22 10.06
N GLU A 360 -1.41 -5.93 11.35
CA GLU A 360 -2.38 -6.63 12.19
C GLU A 360 -3.81 -6.15 11.88
N SER A 361 -4.77 -7.06 11.97
CA SER A 361 -6.20 -6.75 11.79
C SER A 361 -6.79 -6.15 13.08
N VAL A 362 -6.28 -4.98 13.47
CA VAL A 362 -6.75 -4.23 14.65
C VAL A 362 -7.42 -2.94 14.17
N PRO A 363 -8.53 -2.49 14.81
CA PRO A 363 -9.09 -1.17 14.54
C PRO A 363 -8.01 -0.09 14.66
N ASP A 364 -8.01 0.87 13.72
CA ASP A 364 -7.03 1.98 13.65
C ASP A 364 -5.57 1.58 13.38
N ALA A 365 -5.30 0.32 13.02
CA ALA A 365 -3.98 -0.08 12.53
C ALA A 365 -3.59 0.69 11.26
N LEU A 366 -2.29 0.96 11.12
CA LEU A 366 -1.75 1.52 9.89
C LEU A 366 -2.13 0.61 8.72
N ALA A 367 -2.63 1.20 7.63
CA ALA A 367 -2.90 0.44 6.42
C ALA A 367 -1.61 -0.25 5.94
N SER A 368 -1.71 -1.53 5.64
CA SER A 368 -0.61 -2.29 5.07
C SER A 368 -0.73 -2.40 3.55
N ALA A 369 0.34 -2.83 2.90
CA ALA A 369 0.34 -3.00 1.46
C ALA A 369 -0.71 -4.02 0.99
N VAL A 370 -0.98 -5.06 1.78
CA VAL A 370 -2.08 -6.01 1.54
C VAL A 370 -3.46 -5.37 1.70
N ASP A 371 -3.63 -4.41 2.60
CA ASP A 371 -4.91 -3.70 2.73
C ASP A 371 -5.17 -2.83 1.50
N ILE A 372 -4.15 -2.16 0.96
CA ILE A 372 -4.26 -1.44 -0.32
C ILE A 372 -4.65 -2.39 -1.45
N LEU A 373 -4.04 -3.58 -1.50
CA LEU A 373 -4.36 -4.61 -2.48
C LEU A 373 -5.84 -5.04 -2.38
N ARG A 374 -6.36 -5.29 -1.16
CA ARG A 374 -7.77 -5.60 -0.91
C ARG A 374 -8.73 -4.45 -1.23
N GLN A 375 -8.28 -3.22 -1.07
CA GLN A 375 -9.09 -2.02 -1.34
C GLN A 375 -9.25 -1.75 -2.84
N THR A 376 -8.28 -2.14 -3.66
CA THR A 376 -8.12 -1.67 -5.04
C THR A 376 -8.39 -2.76 -6.08
N LEU A 377 -8.13 -4.03 -5.77
CA LEU A 377 -8.33 -5.15 -6.68
C LEU A 377 -9.60 -5.93 -6.34
N ASP A 378 -10.13 -6.66 -7.33
CA ASP A 378 -11.27 -7.53 -7.14
C ASP A 378 -10.92 -8.75 -6.25
N GLN A 379 -11.93 -9.33 -5.61
CA GLN A 379 -11.75 -10.43 -4.66
C GLN A 379 -11.12 -11.69 -5.29
N GLU A 380 -11.34 -11.95 -6.58
CA GLU A 380 -10.73 -13.09 -7.26
C GLU A 380 -9.23 -12.87 -7.44
N THR A 381 -8.83 -11.69 -7.91
CA THR A 381 -7.42 -11.31 -8.05
C THR A 381 -6.71 -11.30 -6.70
N VAL A 382 -7.30 -10.68 -5.67
CA VAL A 382 -6.80 -10.70 -4.30
C VAL A 382 -6.68 -12.13 -3.79
N GLY A 383 -7.72 -12.92 -4.00
CA GLY A 383 -7.78 -14.34 -3.67
C GLY A 383 -6.66 -15.11 -4.37
N ARG A 384 -6.34 -14.88 -5.63
CA ARG A 384 -5.24 -15.59 -6.30
C ARG A 384 -3.87 -15.21 -5.75
N ILE A 385 -3.65 -13.93 -5.46
CA ILE A 385 -2.39 -13.40 -4.93
C ILE A 385 -2.17 -13.90 -3.50
N LEU A 386 -3.23 -13.92 -2.69
CA LEU A 386 -3.17 -14.26 -1.27
C LEU A 386 -3.52 -15.72 -0.97
N ALA A 387 -4.33 -16.46 -1.74
CA ALA A 387 -4.77 -17.82 -1.40
C ALA A 387 -3.64 -18.85 -1.44
N LEU A 388 -2.53 -18.54 -2.10
CA LEU A 388 -1.34 -19.37 -2.01
C LEU A 388 -0.56 -19.17 -0.70
N ARG A 389 -0.91 -18.15 0.09
CA ARG A 389 -0.38 -17.88 1.45
C ARG A 389 -0.86 -18.90 2.48
N ASP A 390 -2.14 -19.27 2.40
CA ASP A 390 -2.79 -20.15 3.38
C ASP A 390 -2.48 -21.62 3.13
N ARG A 391 -1.87 -21.93 1.98
CA ARG A 391 -1.15 -23.18 1.83
C ARG A 391 0.03 -23.11 2.77
N ALA A 392 0.04 -23.98 3.78
CA ALA A 392 1.23 -24.19 4.59
C ALA A 392 2.42 -24.34 3.65
N ILE A 393 3.27 -23.31 3.59
CA ILE A 393 4.64 -23.50 3.13
C ILE A 393 5.10 -24.66 3.98
N LEU A 394 5.54 -25.73 3.32
CA LEU A 394 6.03 -26.90 4.02
C LEU A 394 7.22 -26.46 4.88
N ASP A 395 6.97 -25.96 6.09
CA ASP A 395 7.76 -26.32 7.26
C ASP A 395 7.56 -27.83 7.29
N LEU A 396 8.38 -28.51 6.48
CA LEU A 396 8.60 -29.93 6.54
C LEU A 396 9.15 -30.11 7.95
N SER A 397 8.22 -30.28 8.90
CA SER A 397 8.47 -31.14 10.04
C SER A 397 9.07 -32.35 9.40
N ARG A 398 10.40 -32.51 9.53
CA ARG A 398 11.11 -33.68 9.05
C ARG A 398 10.19 -34.84 9.43
N PRO A 399 9.69 -35.66 8.47
CA PRO A 399 8.81 -36.75 8.80
C PRO A 399 9.46 -37.44 9.98
N GLY A 400 8.71 -37.53 11.08
CA GLY A 400 9.20 -38.22 12.24
C GLY A 400 9.83 -39.50 11.70
N SER A 401 11.11 -39.69 11.98
CA SER A 401 11.61 -41.02 12.26
C SER A 401 10.79 -41.51 13.46
N LEU A 402 9.52 -41.83 13.21
CA LEU A 402 8.69 -42.77 13.93
C LEU A 402 9.13 -44.18 13.47
N LEU A 403 10.44 -44.37 13.33
CA LEU A 403 10.99 -45.63 13.76
C LEU A 403 11.15 -45.42 15.26
N ASP A 404 10.14 -45.85 16.01
CA ASP A 404 10.26 -46.07 17.44
C ASP A 404 11.66 -46.63 17.71
N SER A 405 12.34 -46.10 18.73
CA SER A 405 13.64 -46.63 19.14
C SER A 405 13.58 -48.14 19.43
N GLU A 406 12.40 -48.71 19.69
CA GLU A 406 12.16 -50.15 19.77
C GLU A 406 12.22 -50.88 18.41
N HIS A 407 11.74 -50.27 17.32
CA HIS A 407 11.76 -50.87 15.98
C HIS A 407 13.17 -50.87 15.35
N LEU A 408 13.98 -49.86 15.64
CA LEU A 408 15.40 -49.84 15.25
C LEU A 408 16.25 -50.81 16.05
N ALA A 409 15.94 -51.04 17.34
CA ALA A 409 16.57 -52.07 18.14
C ALA A 409 16.23 -53.49 17.65
N GLN A 410 15.00 -53.73 17.19
CA GLN A 410 14.59 -55.01 16.61
C GLN A 410 15.23 -55.27 15.23
N HIS A 411 15.40 -54.25 14.38
CA HIS A 411 16.09 -54.41 13.10
C HIS A 411 17.62 -54.57 13.22
N ALA A 412 18.25 -53.90 14.19
CA ALA A 412 19.68 -54.10 14.49
C ALA A 412 19.97 -55.51 15.03
N ALA A 413 19.01 -56.14 15.73
CA ALA A 413 19.12 -57.52 16.20
C ALA A 413 18.91 -58.58 15.08
N GLN A 414 18.33 -58.19 13.93
CA GLN A 414 17.99 -59.10 12.82
C GLN A 414 18.92 -58.97 11.60
N GLY A 415 20.01 -58.22 11.70
CA GLY A 415 21.10 -58.23 10.70
C GLY A 415 20.71 -57.81 9.27
N SER A 416 19.57 -57.15 9.11
CA SER A 416 19.02 -56.81 7.79
C SER A 416 19.03 -55.29 7.61
N CYS A 417 20.09 -54.74 7.02
CA CYS A 417 20.06 -53.36 6.51
C CYS A 417 19.27 -53.34 5.19
N PRO A 418 18.19 -52.55 5.06
CA PRO A 418 17.62 -52.24 3.77
C PRO A 418 18.53 -51.21 3.09
N VAL A 419 19.16 -51.61 1.99
CA VAL A 419 19.80 -50.68 1.05
C VAL A 419 18.68 -49.91 0.36
N SER A 420 18.47 -48.66 0.76
CA SER A 420 17.73 -47.70 -0.04
C SER A 420 18.67 -47.16 -1.10
N THR A 421 18.60 -47.70 -2.31
CA THR A 421 19.18 -47.09 -3.51
C THR A 421 18.53 -45.73 -3.76
N CYS A 422 19.36 -44.70 -3.94
CA CYS A 422 18.98 -43.35 -4.33
C CYS A 422 18.49 -43.28 -5.78
#